data_AF-A0A3C1SMD5-F1
#
_entry.id   AF-A0A3C1SMD5-F1
#
_cell.length_a   1.000
_cell.length_b   1.000
_cell.length_c   1.000
_cell.angle_alpha   90.00
_cell.angle_beta   90.00
_cell.angle_gamma   90.00
#
_symmetry.space_group_name_H-M   'P 1'
#
loop_
_entity.id
_entity.type
_entity.pdbx_description
1 polymer ?
#
loop_
_entity_poly.entity_id
_entity_poly.type
_entity_poly.pdbx_seq_one_letter_code
_entity_poly.pdbx_strand_id
1 'polypeptide(L)'
;MKTNVLFTLTQVLSELLSSGLALSHACDSLLSMKEVDGKLRKATSFIHEKLLQGISVSEAFLQCEILSVPQWYGGVLFAAEKSGSLHKAFSFLHETEKNRALSREKIISALAYPLFVMLLALSGTLFLVLTAPLYFPLASVDSFYSESFLSIVQALLFFIPSVFALCFWVFHTFSVDELFLSCNIILFLLSEKLSLLEALEYTLCVCRNGSSVQKKLSNSLELLKEGFSAASSLENLHPAIGMYLRVAEETGRVDLAFGHLQNALSSAKKRKQEFCLSLLEPLLILIVGLYIAILIKEIFLPVLFAWNIYQ
;
A
#
# COMPACT_ATOMS: atom_id res chain seq x y z
N MET A 1 9.34 -6.63 15.55
CA MET A 1 9.26 -6.33 14.09
C MET A 1 10.57 -5.66 13.68
N LYS A 2 11.30 -6.15 12.69
CA LYS A 2 12.43 -5.37 12.15
C LYS A 2 11.86 -4.10 11.53
N THR A 3 12.06 -2.96 12.18
CA THR A 3 11.64 -1.66 11.66
C THR A 3 12.36 -1.44 10.33
N ASN A 4 11.63 -0.97 9.31
CA ASN A 4 12.22 -0.67 8.02
C ASN A 4 13.32 0.38 8.23
N VAL A 5 14.55 0.09 7.80
CA VAL A 5 15.72 0.97 8.00
C VAL A 5 15.45 2.36 7.41
N LEU A 6 14.73 2.42 6.29
CA LEU A 6 14.28 3.66 5.67
C LEU A 6 13.40 4.47 6.63
N PHE A 7 12.38 3.86 7.23
CA PHE A 7 11.48 4.54 8.16
C PHE A 7 12.23 5.14 9.35
N THR A 8 13.11 4.36 9.99
CA THR A 8 13.88 4.84 11.14
C THR A 8 14.82 5.98 10.76
N LEU A 9 15.52 5.87 9.61
CA LEU A 9 16.38 6.94 9.13
C LEU A 9 15.58 8.22 8.85
N THR A 10 14.47 8.11 8.12
CA THR A 10 13.60 9.24 7.78
C THR A 10 13.04 9.91 9.05
N GLN A 11 12.65 9.12 10.06
CA GLN A 11 12.19 9.63 11.35
C GLN A 11 13.26 10.46 12.05
N VAL A 12 14.45 9.89 12.26
CA VAL A 12 15.55 10.56 12.97
C VAL A 12 15.98 11.82 12.22
N LEU A 13 16.12 11.75 10.89
CA LEU A 13 16.46 12.91 10.08
C LEU A 13 15.36 13.97 10.11
N SER A 14 14.09 13.58 10.10
CA SER A 14 12.97 14.52 10.27
C SER A 14 13.09 15.26 11.60
N GLU A 15 13.32 14.56 12.71
CA GLU A 15 13.44 15.15 14.05
C GLU A 15 14.63 16.13 14.12
N LEU A 16 15.81 15.72 13.64
CA LEU A 16 17.03 16.55 13.67
C LEU A 16 16.93 17.77 12.74
N LEU A 17 16.43 17.61 11.53
CA LEU A 17 16.24 18.72 10.61
C LEU A 17 15.17 19.70 11.14
N SER A 18 14.17 19.20 11.89
CA SER A 18 13.17 20.05 12.56
C SER A 18 13.75 20.93 13.65
N SER A 19 14.84 20.51 14.28
CA SER A 19 15.57 21.35 15.23
C SER A 19 16.52 22.35 14.55
N GLY A 20 16.48 22.47 13.22
CA GLY A 20 17.32 23.39 12.45
C GLY A 20 18.73 22.90 12.16
N LEU A 21 19.06 21.63 12.43
CA LEU A 21 20.33 21.05 12.03
C LEU A 21 20.39 20.91 10.50
N ALA A 22 21.56 21.16 9.91
CA ALA A 22 21.80 20.79 8.51
C ALA A 22 21.89 19.26 8.35
N LEU A 23 21.54 18.75 7.17
CA LEU A 23 21.50 17.31 6.89
C LEU A 23 22.84 16.61 7.16
N SER A 24 23.96 17.23 6.79
CA SER A 24 25.30 16.71 7.03
C SER A 24 25.58 16.50 8.53
N HIS A 25 25.29 17.51 9.35
CA HIS A 25 25.44 17.45 10.81
C HIS A 25 24.47 16.47 11.47
N ALA A 26 23.26 16.32 10.91
CA ALA A 26 22.32 15.30 11.36
C ALA A 26 22.87 13.89 11.13
N CYS A 27 23.52 13.65 9.99
CA CYS A 27 24.20 12.38 9.72
C CYS A 27 25.39 12.14 10.68
N ASP A 28 26.21 13.16 10.95
CA ASP A 28 27.31 13.07 11.93
C ASP A 28 26.79 12.66 13.31
N SER A 29 25.73 13.32 13.76
CA SER A 29 25.09 13.07 15.05
C SER A 29 24.61 11.62 15.15
N LEU A 30 23.97 11.10 14.11
CA LEU A 30 23.50 9.71 14.06
C LEU A 30 24.68 8.72 14.06
N LEU A 31 25.75 8.98 13.32
CA LEU A 31 26.93 8.11 13.29
C LEU A 31 27.69 8.07 14.63
N SER A 32 27.61 9.15 15.42
CA SER A 32 28.22 9.24 16.75
C SER A 32 27.49 8.41 17.82
N MET A 33 26.23 8.03 17.59
CA MET A 33 25.44 7.23 18.53
C MET A 33 25.94 5.78 18.59
N LYS A 34 26.34 5.31 19.78
CA LYS A 34 26.90 3.96 19.99
C LYS A 34 25.89 2.83 19.70
N GLU A 35 24.60 3.07 19.95
CA GLU A 35 23.53 2.06 19.82
C GLU A 35 22.71 2.23 18.55
N VAL A 36 23.36 2.10 17.38
CA VAL A 36 22.68 2.18 16.08
C VAL A 36 22.78 0.84 15.38
N ASP A 37 21.66 0.35 14.85
CA ASP A 37 21.61 -0.88 14.05
C ASP A 37 22.67 -0.83 12.94
N GLY A 38 23.41 -1.93 12.75
CA GLY A 38 24.51 -1.99 11.81
C GLY A 38 24.10 -1.67 10.37
N LYS A 39 22.86 -1.97 9.98
CA LYS A 39 22.31 -1.57 8.68
C LYS A 39 22.09 -0.06 8.58
N LEU A 40 21.51 0.54 9.62
CA LEU A 40 21.24 1.98 9.67
C LEU A 40 22.55 2.77 9.64
N ARG A 41 23.54 2.36 10.43
CA ARG A 41 24.88 2.98 10.44
C ARG A 41 25.55 2.93 9.06
N LYS A 42 25.51 1.79 8.37
CA LYS A 42 26.05 1.66 7.01
C LYS A 42 25.33 2.57 6.02
N ALA A 43 24.00 2.63 6.08
CA ALA A 43 23.21 3.49 5.21
C ALA A 43 23.51 4.99 5.45
N THR A 44 23.55 5.42 6.72
CA THR A 44 23.90 6.80 7.07
C THR A 44 25.33 7.15 6.68
N SER A 45 26.29 6.24 6.87
CA SER A 45 27.68 6.45 6.47
C SER A 45 27.80 6.64 4.96
N PHE A 46 27.11 5.81 4.18
CA PHE A 46 27.09 5.93 2.72
C PHE A 46 26.51 7.27 2.28
N ILE A 47 25.34 7.66 2.82
CA ILE A 47 24.72 8.96 2.49
C ILE A 47 25.64 10.11 2.89
N HIS A 48 26.19 10.09 4.10
CA HIS A 48 27.07 11.14 4.58
C HIS A 48 28.31 11.32 3.70
N GLU A 49 28.97 10.22 3.32
CA GLU A 49 30.13 10.26 2.42
C GLU A 49 29.77 10.86 1.05
N LYS A 50 28.62 10.46 0.48
CA LYS A 50 28.14 10.99 -0.80
C LYS A 50 27.83 12.48 -0.74
N LEU A 51 27.22 12.95 0.36
CA LEU A 51 26.96 14.37 0.57
C LEU A 51 28.25 15.18 0.70
N LEU A 52 29.27 14.65 1.39
CA LEU A 52 30.59 15.30 1.48
C LEU A 52 31.30 15.37 0.12
N GLN A 53 31.02 14.43 -0.78
CA GLN A 53 31.49 14.45 -2.17
C GLN A 53 30.75 15.48 -3.05
N GLY A 54 29.77 16.20 -2.50
CA GLY A 54 28.97 17.18 -3.23
C GLY A 54 27.87 16.59 -4.11
N ILE A 55 27.56 15.30 -3.94
CA ILE A 55 26.44 14.66 -4.64
C ILE A 55 25.12 15.16 -4.03
N SER A 56 24.12 15.32 -4.89
CA SER A 56 22.79 15.79 -4.48
C SER A 56 22.14 14.85 -3.46
N VAL A 57 21.33 15.39 -2.55
CA VAL A 57 20.62 14.62 -1.51
C VAL A 57 19.74 13.56 -2.14
N SER A 58 18.99 13.93 -3.17
CA SER A 58 18.12 13.00 -3.89
C SER A 58 18.88 11.80 -4.48
N GLU A 59 20.02 12.05 -5.10
CA GLU A 59 20.86 11.02 -5.72
C GLU A 59 21.56 10.15 -4.67
N ALA A 60 22.08 10.74 -3.59
CA ALA A 60 22.72 10.00 -2.51
C ALA A 60 21.77 8.96 -1.86
N PHE A 61 20.49 9.31 -1.70
CA PHE A 61 19.48 8.38 -1.20
C PHE A 61 19.11 7.30 -2.23
N LEU A 62 18.96 7.66 -3.51
CA LEU A 62 18.62 6.70 -4.57
C LEU A 62 19.73 5.68 -4.85
N GLN A 63 21.00 6.08 -4.72
CA GLN A 63 22.15 5.18 -4.88
C GLN A 63 22.34 4.21 -3.69
N CYS A 64 21.66 4.44 -2.56
CA CYS A 64 21.82 3.61 -1.37
C CYS A 64 20.95 2.35 -1.43
N GLU A 65 21.53 1.24 -1.90
CA GLU A 65 20.83 -0.06 -2.01
C GLU A 65 20.28 -0.58 -0.68
N ILE A 66 20.96 -0.27 0.43
CA ILE A 66 20.60 -0.71 1.79
C ILE A 66 19.20 -0.22 2.20
N LEU A 67 18.82 0.98 1.74
CA LEU A 67 17.55 1.63 2.06
C LEU A 67 16.42 1.20 1.12
N SER A 68 16.74 0.66 -0.07
CA SER A 68 15.75 0.31 -1.10
C SER A 68 14.75 1.46 -1.36
N VAL A 69 15.29 2.66 -1.58
CA VAL A 69 14.51 3.90 -1.69
C VAL A 69 13.64 3.85 -2.96
N PRO A 70 12.31 4.00 -2.86
CA PRO A 70 11.46 4.04 -4.03
C PRO A 70 11.62 5.36 -4.79
N GLN A 71 11.44 5.34 -6.11
CA GLN A 71 11.67 6.50 -6.99
C GLN A 71 10.90 7.75 -6.55
N TRP A 72 9.68 7.59 -6.05
CA TRP A 72 8.88 8.72 -5.57
C TRP A 72 9.48 9.45 -4.37
N TYR A 73 10.17 8.72 -3.49
CA TYR A 73 10.83 9.27 -2.31
C TYR A 73 12.03 10.13 -2.74
N GLY A 74 12.83 9.64 -3.70
CA GLY A 74 13.93 10.40 -4.29
C GLY A 74 13.45 11.66 -5.01
N GLY A 75 12.31 11.60 -5.71
CA GLY A 75 11.74 12.76 -6.38
C GLY A 75 11.26 13.87 -5.42
N VAL A 76 10.71 13.51 -4.26
CA VAL A 76 10.39 14.48 -3.20
C VAL A 76 11.66 15.16 -2.68
N LEU A 77 12.71 14.37 -2.43
CA LEU A 77 14.01 14.93 -2.03
C LEU A 77 14.60 15.85 -3.09
N PHE A 78 14.49 15.50 -4.38
CA PHE A 78 14.99 16.30 -5.49
C PHE A 78 14.31 17.67 -5.52
N ALA A 79 12.98 17.69 -5.46
CA ALA A 79 12.21 18.92 -5.49
C ALA A 79 12.43 19.77 -4.21
N ALA A 80 12.59 19.12 -3.06
CA ALA A 80 12.92 19.77 -1.79
C ALA A 80 14.33 20.36 -1.77
N GLU A 81 15.29 19.68 -2.40
CA GLU A 81 16.66 20.15 -2.55
C GLU A 81 16.73 21.39 -3.45
N LYS A 82 15.96 21.41 -4.55
CA LYS A 82 15.85 22.58 -5.43
C LYS A 82 15.16 23.77 -4.76
N SER A 83 14.18 23.52 -3.89
CA SER A 83 13.45 24.57 -3.16
C SER A 83 14.06 24.95 -1.81
N GLY A 84 15.11 24.25 -1.36
CA GLY A 84 15.74 24.48 -0.05
C GLY A 84 14.88 24.03 1.15
N SER A 85 13.88 23.18 0.93
CA SER A 85 12.84 22.82 1.92
C SER A 85 13.02 21.40 2.51
N LEU A 86 14.26 20.90 2.57
CA LEU A 86 14.57 19.52 3.00
C LEU A 86 13.97 19.14 4.36
N HIS A 87 13.98 20.05 5.35
CA HIS A 87 13.37 19.79 6.65
C HIS A 87 11.91 19.33 6.55
N LYS A 88 11.09 20.06 5.78
CA LYS A 88 9.67 19.73 5.60
C LYS A 88 9.49 18.49 4.72
N ALA A 89 10.39 18.27 3.76
CA ALA A 89 10.39 17.05 2.96
C ALA A 89 10.58 15.81 3.83
N PHE A 90 11.55 15.81 4.75
CA PHE A 90 11.73 14.69 5.68
C PHE A 90 10.54 14.53 6.63
N SER A 91 9.92 15.62 7.09
CA SER A 91 8.67 15.55 7.87
C SER A 91 7.53 14.91 7.07
N PHE A 92 7.36 15.30 5.81
CA PHE A 92 6.37 14.73 4.90
C PHE A 92 6.63 13.26 4.61
N LEU A 93 7.89 12.90 4.34
CA LEU A 93 8.32 11.53 4.05
C LEU A 93 8.13 10.64 5.28
N HIS A 94 8.47 11.14 6.48
CA HIS A 94 8.25 10.43 7.73
C HIS A 94 6.76 10.17 7.97
N GLU A 95 5.91 11.19 7.85
CA GLU A 95 4.47 11.03 8.03
C GLU A 95 3.85 10.10 6.97
N THR A 96 4.35 10.14 5.73
CA THR A 96 3.91 9.24 4.67
C THR A 96 4.30 7.78 4.96
N GLU A 97 5.54 7.53 5.40
CA GLU A 97 6.00 6.19 5.76
C GLU A 97 5.34 5.67 7.05
N LYS A 98 5.09 6.55 8.04
CA LYS A 98 4.33 6.23 9.26
C LYS A 98 2.91 5.76 8.92
N ASN A 99 2.21 6.51 8.07
CA ASN A 99 0.85 6.15 7.63
C ASN A 99 0.84 4.83 6.84
N ARG A 100 1.90 4.52 6.10
CA ARG A 100 2.07 3.21 5.44
C ARG A 100 2.31 2.08 6.44
N ALA A 101 3.14 2.29 7.45
CA ALA A 101 3.40 1.30 8.49
C ALA A 101 2.12 0.95 9.26
N LEU A 102 1.35 1.97 9.67
CA LEU A 102 0.05 1.78 10.34
C LEU A 102 -0.97 1.06 9.45
N SER A 103 -1.00 1.40 8.15
CA SER A 103 -1.87 0.71 7.19
C SER A 103 -1.48 -0.75 7.04
N ARG A 104 -0.17 -1.05 6.97
CA ARG A 104 0.34 -2.43 6.87
C ARG A 104 -0.01 -3.25 8.10
N GLU A 105 0.07 -2.65 9.29
CA GLU A 105 -0.32 -3.32 10.53
C GLU A 105 -1.80 -3.71 10.50
N LYS A 106 -2.68 -2.77 10.13
CA LYS A 106 -4.13 -3.03 9.95
C LYS A 106 -4.40 -4.16 8.96
N ILE A 107 -3.66 -4.20 7.85
CA ILE A 107 -3.77 -5.28 6.85
C ILE A 107 -3.33 -6.62 7.45
N ILE A 108 -2.19 -6.66 8.15
CA ILE A 108 -1.68 -7.90 8.75
C ILE A 108 -2.66 -8.43 9.81
N SER A 109 -3.19 -7.56 10.67
CA SER A 109 -4.20 -7.97 11.64
C SER A 109 -5.48 -8.47 10.95
N ALA A 110 -5.87 -7.86 9.83
CA ALA A 110 -7.04 -8.29 9.07
C ALA A 110 -6.84 -9.63 8.33
N LEU A 111 -5.60 -9.97 7.94
CA LEU A 111 -5.26 -11.23 7.25
C LEU A 111 -5.06 -12.41 8.20
N ALA A 112 -4.83 -12.16 9.50
CA ALA A 112 -4.72 -13.22 10.50
C ALA A 112 -5.98 -14.09 10.55
N TYR A 113 -7.16 -13.46 10.43
CA TYR A 113 -8.45 -14.15 10.44
C TYR A 113 -8.66 -15.06 9.21
N PRO A 114 -8.51 -14.60 7.95
CA PRO A 114 -8.49 -15.46 6.76
C PRO A 114 -7.56 -16.67 6.87
N LEU A 115 -6.34 -16.48 7.37
CA LEU A 115 -5.39 -17.56 7.54
C LEU A 115 -5.90 -18.61 8.54
N PHE A 116 -6.40 -18.16 9.69
CA PHE A 116 -6.95 -19.05 10.72
C PHE A 116 -8.13 -19.86 10.20
N VAL A 117 -9.08 -19.21 9.52
CA VAL A 117 -10.26 -19.90 8.97
C VAL A 117 -9.88 -20.86 7.84
N MET A 118 -8.92 -20.50 6.98
CA MET A 118 -8.36 -21.43 5.99
C MET A 118 -7.76 -22.66 6.65
N LEU A 119 -6.98 -22.49 7.72
CA LEU A 119 -6.40 -23.61 8.46
C LEU A 119 -7.48 -24.50 9.08
N LEU A 120 -8.51 -23.91 9.70
CA LEU A 120 -9.64 -24.68 10.25
C LEU A 120 -10.41 -25.44 9.18
N ALA A 121 -10.70 -24.80 8.05
CA ALA A 121 -11.40 -25.41 6.93
C ALA A 121 -10.62 -26.60 6.36
N LEU A 122 -9.33 -26.40 6.07
CA LEU A 122 -8.44 -27.46 5.56
C LEU A 122 -8.26 -28.60 6.58
N SER A 123 -8.10 -28.26 7.86
CA SER A 123 -8.00 -29.24 8.94
C SER A 123 -9.29 -30.05 9.09
N GLY A 124 -10.46 -29.41 8.97
CA GLY A 124 -11.76 -30.08 9.03
C GLY A 124 -11.94 -31.08 7.89
N THR A 125 -11.56 -30.68 6.67
CA THR A 125 -11.60 -31.58 5.51
C THR A 125 -10.60 -32.71 5.62
N LEU A 126 -9.37 -32.43 6.06
CA LEU A 126 -8.37 -33.47 6.32
C LEU A 126 -8.86 -34.47 7.37
N PHE A 127 -9.46 -33.98 8.46
CA PHE A 127 -10.04 -34.81 9.51
C PHE A 127 -11.16 -35.70 8.97
N LEU A 128 -12.07 -35.14 8.15
CA LEU A 128 -13.14 -35.92 7.52
C LEU A 128 -12.57 -37.03 6.61
N VAL A 129 -11.55 -36.74 5.81
CA VAL A 129 -10.92 -37.72 4.92
C VAL A 129 -10.25 -38.85 5.70
N LEU A 130 -9.53 -38.52 6.77
CA LEU A 130 -8.84 -39.51 7.59
C LEU A 130 -9.79 -40.38 8.41
N THR A 131 -10.93 -39.84 8.83
CA THR A 131 -11.90 -40.57 9.66
C THR A 131 -12.92 -41.37 8.86
N ALA A 132 -13.25 -40.96 7.63
CA ALA A 132 -14.14 -41.70 6.75
C ALA A 132 -13.88 -43.22 6.66
N PRO A 133 -12.66 -43.74 6.45
CA PRO A 133 -12.41 -45.19 6.34
C PRO A 133 -12.70 -45.97 7.63
N LEU A 134 -12.75 -45.31 8.78
CA LEU A 134 -13.10 -45.95 10.05
C LEU A 134 -14.59 -46.31 10.12
N TYR A 135 -15.44 -45.57 9.42
CA TYR A 135 -16.90 -45.71 9.48
C TYR A 135 -17.49 -46.53 8.33
N PHE A 136 -16.75 -46.77 7.25
CA PHE A 136 -17.20 -47.58 6.12
C PHE A 136 -16.54 -48.98 6.10
N PRO A 137 -17.31 -50.06 5.86
CA PRO A 137 -16.76 -51.40 5.71
C PRO A 137 -15.88 -51.50 4.46
N LEU A 138 -14.76 -52.23 4.56
CA LEU A 138 -13.68 -52.34 3.56
C LEU A 138 -14.13 -52.56 2.10
N ALA A 139 -15.30 -53.15 1.86
CA ALA A 139 -15.83 -53.44 0.52
C ALA A 139 -16.46 -52.23 -0.20
N SER A 140 -16.89 -51.18 0.52
CA SER A 140 -17.44 -49.94 -0.05
C SER A 140 -16.47 -48.76 0.04
N VAL A 141 -15.27 -49.00 0.54
CA VAL A 141 -14.23 -47.98 0.75
C VAL A 141 -13.74 -47.46 -0.60
N ASP A 142 -13.36 -48.34 -1.53
CA ASP A 142 -12.77 -47.90 -2.81
C ASP A 142 -13.71 -47.01 -3.64
N SER A 143 -15.01 -47.35 -3.69
CA SER A 143 -16.02 -46.55 -4.40
C SER A 143 -16.36 -45.24 -3.68
N PHE A 144 -16.37 -45.26 -2.34
CA PHE A 144 -16.56 -44.04 -1.55
C PHE A 144 -15.39 -43.07 -1.73
N TYR A 145 -14.16 -43.59 -1.71
CA TYR A 145 -12.96 -42.77 -1.87
C TYR A 145 -12.87 -42.17 -3.28
N SER A 146 -13.21 -42.90 -4.34
CA SER A 146 -13.15 -42.34 -5.70
C SER A 146 -14.12 -41.18 -5.91
N GLU A 147 -15.37 -41.31 -5.45
CA GLU A 147 -16.40 -40.27 -5.59
C GLU A 147 -16.16 -39.09 -4.62
N SER A 148 -15.86 -39.39 -3.35
CA SER A 148 -15.62 -38.35 -2.34
C SER A 148 -14.33 -37.57 -2.61
N PHE A 149 -13.28 -38.24 -3.12
CA PHE A 149 -12.03 -37.58 -3.48
C PHE A 149 -12.26 -36.53 -4.57
N LEU A 150 -13.05 -36.84 -5.59
CA LEU A 150 -13.37 -35.88 -6.65
C LEU A 150 -14.10 -34.66 -6.09
N SER A 151 -15.07 -34.86 -5.19
CA SER A 151 -15.82 -33.78 -4.57
C SER A 151 -14.98 -32.91 -3.62
N ILE A 152 -14.06 -33.52 -2.86
CA ILE A 152 -13.10 -32.77 -2.03
C ILE A 152 -12.18 -31.94 -2.90
N VAL A 153 -11.69 -32.50 -4.01
CA VAL A 153 -10.87 -31.79 -4.97
C VAL A 153 -11.65 -30.61 -5.58
N GLN A 154 -12.93 -30.79 -5.93
CA GLN A 154 -13.80 -29.71 -6.41
C GLN A 154 -14.02 -28.62 -5.35
N ALA A 155 -14.29 -28.99 -4.10
CA ALA A 155 -14.47 -28.06 -2.99
C ALA A 155 -13.20 -27.24 -2.73
N LEU A 156 -12.02 -27.87 -2.77
CA LEU A 156 -10.72 -27.19 -2.63
C LEU A 156 -10.40 -26.31 -3.84
N LEU A 157 -10.71 -26.77 -5.06
CA LEU A 157 -10.56 -25.99 -6.29
C LEU A 157 -11.45 -24.74 -6.32
N PHE A 158 -12.59 -24.76 -5.63
CA PHE A 158 -13.40 -23.56 -5.42
C PHE A 158 -12.81 -22.68 -4.31
N PHE A 159 -12.52 -23.27 -3.15
CA PHE A 159 -12.18 -22.53 -1.93
C PHE A 159 -10.85 -21.76 -2.04
N ILE A 160 -9.78 -22.42 -2.50
CA ILE A 160 -8.44 -21.82 -2.52
C ILE A 160 -8.40 -20.60 -3.46
N PRO A 161 -8.89 -20.67 -4.72
CA PRO A 161 -8.94 -19.51 -5.59
C PRO A 161 -9.86 -18.40 -5.10
N SER A 162 -10.99 -18.71 -4.46
CA SER A 162 -11.88 -17.69 -3.90
C SER A 162 -11.20 -16.89 -2.77
N VAL A 163 -10.53 -17.56 -1.84
CA VAL A 163 -9.78 -16.88 -0.77
C VAL A 163 -8.59 -16.11 -1.34
N PHE A 164 -7.88 -16.68 -2.32
CA PHE A 164 -6.78 -15.99 -3.00
C PHE A 164 -7.26 -14.74 -3.74
N ALA A 165 -8.37 -14.83 -4.49
CA ALA A 165 -8.96 -13.71 -5.20
C ALA A 165 -9.39 -12.60 -4.24
N LEU A 166 -9.97 -12.96 -3.10
CA LEU A 166 -10.33 -12.02 -2.05
C LEU A 166 -9.10 -11.33 -1.43
N CYS A 167 -8.04 -12.10 -1.13
CA CYS A 167 -6.78 -11.54 -0.63
C CYS A 167 -6.10 -10.64 -1.67
N PHE A 168 -6.12 -11.04 -2.95
CA PHE A 168 -5.57 -10.27 -4.06
C PHE A 168 -6.34 -8.95 -4.25
N TRP A 169 -7.67 -8.98 -4.18
CA TRP A 169 -8.52 -7.80 -4.26
C TRP A 169 -8.26 -6.80 -3.12
N VAL A 170 -8.11 -7.31 -1.89
CA VAL A 170 -7.71 -6.50 -0.72
C VAL A 170 -6.33 -5.89 -0.96
N PHE A 171 -5.33 -6.68 -1.33
CA PHE A 171 -3.97 -6.18 -1.59
C PHE A 171 -3.93 -5.12 -2.69
N HIS A 172 -4.70 -5.30 -3.76
CA HIS A 172 -4.79 -4.34 -4.86
C HIS A 172 -5.43 -3.02 -4.42
N THR A 173 -6.47 -3.07 -3.58
CA THR A 173 -7.11 -1.84 -3.07
C THR A 173 -6.24 -1.08 -2.07
N PHE A 174 -5.36 -1.79 -1.34
CA PHE A 174 -4.40 -1.18 -0.43
C PHE A 174 -3.09 -0.73 -1.10
N SER A 175 -2.93 -0.97 -2.41
CA SER A 175 -1.75 -0.54 -3.15
C SER A 175 -1.65 1.00 -3.23
N VAL A 176 -0.43 1.49 -3.46
CA VAL A 176 -0.16 2.94 -3.47
C VAL A 176 -0.84 3.58 -4.68
N ASP A 177 -1.90 4.35 -4.44
CA ASP A 177 -2.52 5.18 -5.48
C ASP A 177 -1.52 6.22 -6.00
N GLU A 178 -1.05 6.03 -7.24
CA GLU A 178 -0.11 6.94 -7.90
C GLU A 178 -0.70 8.36 -8.02
N LEU A 179 -2.01 8.49 -8.27
CA LEU A 179 -2.72 9.78 -8.28
C LEU A 179 -2.67 10.50 -6.93
N PHE A 180 -2.90 9.75 -5.84
CA PHE A 180 -2.85 10.32 -4.48
C PHE A 180 -1.44 10.83 -4.20
N LEU A 181 -0.43 10.04 -4.57
CA LEU A 181 0.97 10.40 -4.37
C LEU A 181 1.35 11.65 -5.16
N SER A 182 1.02 11.72 -6.46
CA SER A 182 1.29 12.89 -7.28
C SER A 182 0.60 14.15 -6.75
N CYS A 183 -0.67 14.07 -6.36
CA CYS A 183 -1.37 15.22 -5.76
C CYS A 183 -0.74 15.66 -4.42
N ASN A 184 -0.27 14.70 -3.63
CA ASN A 184 0.36 14.96 -2.34
C ASN A 184 1.72 15.67 -2.51
N ILE A 185 2.48 15.28 -3.54
CA ILE A 185 3.73 15.94 -3.91
C ILE A 185 3.44 17.36 -4.44
N ILE A 186 2.45 17.54 -5.32
CA ILE A 186 2.08 18.86 -5.83
C ILE A 186 1.70 19.80 -4.69
N LEU A 187 0.87 19.35 -3.74
CA LEU A 187 0.51 20.14 -2.58
C LEU A 187 1.73 20.50 -1.74
N PHE A 188 2.60 19.53 -1.45
CA PHE A 188 3.83 19.78 -0.71
C PHE A 188 4.65 20.88 -1.38
N LEU A 189 4.85 20.80 -2.70
CA LEU A 189 5.64 21.77 -3.45
C LEU A 189 4.98 23.16 -3.48
N LEU A 190 3.66 23.23 -3.65
CA LEU A 190 2.93 24.50 -3.58
C LEU A 190 3.02 25.16 -2.19
N SER A 191 3.06 24.35 -1.13
CA SER A 191 3.25 24.87 0.24
C SER A 191 4.64 25.49 0.46
N GLU A 192 5.60 25.20 -0.42
CA GLU A 192 6.96 25.77 -0.43
C GLU A 192 7.11 27.00 -1.32
N LYS A 193 6.00 27.66 -1.67
CA LYS A 193 5.95 28.85 -2.55
C LYS A 193 6.43 28.60 -3.97
N LEU A 194 6.58 27.34 -4.39
CA LEU A 194 6.78 27.00 -5.80
C LEU A 194 5.50 27.33 -6.58
N SER A 195 5.66 27.77 -7.82
CA SER A 195 4.53 27.94 -8.73
C SER A 195 3.90 26.58 -9.06
N LEU A 196 2.62 26.57 -9.44
CA LEU A 196 1.93 25.33 -9.85
C LEU A 196 2.62 24.66 -11.04
N LEU A 197 3.19 25.45 -11.94
CA LEU A 197 3.93 24.96 -13.10
C LEU A 197 5.19 24.20 -12.64
N GLU A 198 6.00 24.79 -11.77
CA GLU A 198 7.19 24.11 -11.20
C GLU A 198 6.81 22.85 -10.41
N ALA A 199 5.76 22.93 -9.59
CA ALA A 199 5.28 21.79 -8.81
C ALA A 199 4.89 20.61 -9.71
N LEU A 200 4.23 20.89 -10.85
CA LEU A 200 3.86 19.87 -11.83
C LEU A 200 5.08 19.34 -12.60
N GLU A 201 6.01 20.20 -13.00
CA GLU A 201 7.25 19.78 -13.67
C GLU A 201 8.05 18.82 -12.79
N TYR A 202 8.26 19.19 -11.52
CA TYR A 202 8.95 18.32 -10.58
C TYR A 202 8.18 17.02 -10.33
N THR A 203 6.86 17.09 -10.14
CA THR A 203 6.03 15.89 -9.94
C THR A 203 6.08 14.94 -11.13
N LEU A 204 6.16 15.46 -12.36
CA LEU A 204 6.30 14.63 -13.57
C LEU A 204 7.60 13.83 -13.58
N CYS A 205 8.71 14.42 -13.12
CA CYS A 205 9.98 13.71 -12.95
C CYS A 205 9.92 12.62 -11.88
N VAL A 206 9.00 12.75 -10.91
CA VAL A 206 8.78 11.77 -9.84
C VAL A 206 7.89 10.60 -10.28
N CYS A 207 6.97 10.84 -11.22
CA CYS A 207 6.01 9.83 -11.67
C CYS A 207 6.68 8.67 -12.38
N ARG A 208 6.07 7.48 -12.29
CA ARG A 208 6.60 6.29 -12.96
C ARG A 208 6.44 6.44 -14.47
N ASN A 209 7.52 6.21 -15.21
CA ASN A 209 7.51 6.28 -16.67
C ASN A 209 6.44 5.37 -17.28
N GLY A 210 5.61 5.94 -18.16
CA GLY A 210 4.53 5.25 -18.87
C GLY A 210 3.21 5.13 -18.11
N SER A 211 3.08 5.68 -16.90
CA SER A 211 1.82 5.60 -16.14
C SER A 211 0.72 6.49 -16.74
N SER A 212 -0.54 6.08 -16.53
CA SER A 212 -1.71 6.88 -16.93
C SER A 212 -1.70 8.25 -16.24
N VAL A 213 -1.20 8.31 -15.00
CA VAL A 213 -1.05 9.54 -14.22
C VAL A 213 -0.02 10.46 -14.83
N GLN A 214 1.14 9.95 -15.25
CA GLN A 214 2.18 10.74 -15.92
C GLN A 214 1.66 11.37 -17.21
N LYS A 215 0.93 10.60 -18.05
CA LYS A 215 0.34 11.12 -19.30
C LYS A 215 -0.70 12.22 -19.05
N LYS A 216 -1.53 12.03 -18.03
CA LYS A 216 -2.51 13.06 -17.64
C LYS A 216 -1.82 14.31 -17.11
N LEU A 217 -0.80 14.15 -16.27
CA LEU A 217 -0.01 15.26 -15.74
C LEU A 217 0.75 16.00 -16.85
N SER A 218 1.29 15.31 -17.84
CA SER A 218 2.01 15.94 -18.95
C SER A 218 1.07 16.79 -19.78
N ASN A 219 -0.12 16.26 -20.09
CA ASN A 219 -1.14 17.02 -20.80
C ASN A 219 -1.62 18.23 -19.98
N SER A 220 -1.85 18.05 -18.67
CA SER A 220 -2.20 19.16 -17.77
C SER A 220 -1.12 20.24 -17.70
N LEU A 221 0.15 19.85 -17.79
CA LEU A 221 1.29 20.76 -17.77
C LEU A 221 1.44 21.53 -19.08
N GLU A 222 1.18 20.89 -20.22
CA GLU A 222 1.13 21.56 -21.54
C GLU A 222 0.00 22.61 -21.56
N LEU A 223 -1.20 22.26 -21.11
CA LEU A 223 -2.33 23.20 -21.03
C LEU A 223 -2.03 24.42 -20.14
N LEU A 224 -1.35 24.22 -19.01
CA LEU A 224 -0.91 25.35 -18.18
C LEU A 224 0.14 26.23 -18.87
N LYS A 225 1.07 25.63 -19.63
CA LYS A 225 2.07 26.39 -20.41
C LYS A 225 1.43 27.21 -21.53
N GLU A 226 0.32 26.74 -22.09
CA GLU A 226 -0.48 27.44 -23.09
C GLU A 226 -1.34 28.57 -22.49
N GLY A 227 -1.38 28.71 -21.16
CA GLY A 227 -2.09 29.79 -20.46
C GLY A 227 -3.54 29.46 -20.09
N PHE A 228 -3.96 28.20 -20.18
CA PHE A 228 -5.24 27.78 -19.62
C PHE A 228 -5.24 27.88 -18.09
N SER A 229 -6.43 27.99 -17.50
CA SER A 229 -6.57 28.05 -16.04
C SER A 229 -6.15 26.71 -15.40
N ALA A 230 -5.66 26.75 -14.16
CA ALA A 230 -5.33 25.59 -13.36
C ALA A 230 -6.52 24.66 -13.18
N ALA A 231 -7.73 25.21 -12.99
CA ALA A 231 -8.93 24.42 -12.83
C ALA A 231 -9.21 23.55 -14.06
N SER A 232 -9.20 24.13 -15.26
CA SER A 232 -9.44 23.38 -16.50
C SER A 232 -8.29 22.45 -16.86
N SER A 233 -7.05 22.87 -16.60
CA SER A 233 -5.86 22.09 -16.95
C SER A 233 -5.74 20.81 -16.12
N LEU A 234 -6.09 20.85 -14.83
CA LEU A 234 -5.97 19.69 -13.93
C LEU A 234 -7.28 18.89 -13.75
N GLU A 235 -8.41 19.32 -14.31
CA GLU A 235 -9.71 18.63 -14.16
C GLU A 235 -9.65 17.15 -14.61
N ASN A 236 -8.87 16.87 -15.66
CA ASN A 236 -8.69 15.53 -16.23
C ASN A 236 -7.96 14.53 -15.32
N LEU A 237 -7.24 15.02 -14.30
CA LEU A 237 -6.57 14.18 -13.30
C LEU A 237 -7.58 13.55 -12.35
N HIS A 238 -8.47 14.38 -11.79
CA HIS A 238 -9.56 13.95 -10.92
C HIS A 238 -10.61 15.07 -10.81
N PRO A 239 -11.93 14.77 -10.90
CA PRO A 239 -12.99 15.78 -10.94
C PRO A 239 -13.00 16.71 -9.71
N ALA A 240 -12.62 16.19 -8.54
CA ALA A 240 -12.51 17.02 -7.33
C ALA A 240 -11.46 18.15 -7.47
N ILE A 241 -10.39 17.93 -8.26
CA ILE A 241 -9.31 18.92 -8.44
C ILE A 241 -9.86 20.17 -9.13
N GLY A 242 -10.62 20.01 -10.21
CA GLY A 242 -11.23 21.14 -10.93
C GLY A 242 -12.15 21.97 -10.04
N MET A 243 -12.97 21.31 -9.19
CA MET A 243 -13.86 22.01 -8.25
C MET A 243 -13.09 22.87 -7.24
N TYR A 244 -12.09 22.29 -6.56
CA TYR A 244 -11.31 23.03 -5.56
C TYR A 244 -10.46 24.12 -6.20
N LEU A 245 -9.84 23.86 -7.35
CA LEU A 245 -9.02 24.84 -8.06
C LEU A 245 -9.82 26.01 -8.61
N ARG A 246 -11.03 25.78 -9.12
CA ARG A 246 -11.86 26.88 -9.64
C ARG A 246 -12.16 27.92 -8.57
N VAL A 247 -12.53 27.48 -7.37
CA VAL A 247 -12.74 28.35 -6.20
C VAL A 247 -11.42 29.03 -5.79
N ALA A 248 -10.31 28.31 -5.86
CA ALA A 248 -8.99 28.85 -5.55
C ALA A 248 -8.53 29.95 -6.51
N GLU A 249 -8.82 29.80 -7.80
CA GLU A 249 -8.47 30.78 -8.83
C GLU A 249 -9.26 32.07 -8.63
N GLU A 250 -10.56 31.97 -8.38
CA GLU A 250 -11.42 33.12 -8.09
C GLU A 250 -11.00 33.86 -6.81
N THR A 251 -10.54 33.13 -5.80
CA THR A 251 -10.12 33.69 -4.51
C THR A 251 -8.64 34.04 -4.44
N GLY A 252 -7.84 33.66 -5.44
CA GLY A 252 -6.38 33.78 -5.45
C GLY A 252 -5.65 32.91 -4.40
N ARG A 253 -6.31 31.86 -3.87
CA ARG A 253 -5.81 31.02 -2.75
C ARG A 253 -5.65 29.55 -3.14
N VAL A 254 -4.79 29.32 -4.13
CA VAL A 254 -4.47 27.99 -4.67
C VAL A 254 -3.92 27.04 -3.59
N ASP A 255 -3.11 27.58 -2.67
CA ASP A 255 -2.55 26.87 -1.51
C ASP A 255 -3.64 26.22 -0.63
N LEU A 256 -4.69 26.95 -0.31
CA LEU A 256 -5.80 26.46 0.52
C LEU A 256 -6.61 25.37 -0.20
N ALA A 257 -6.82 25.52 -1.51
CA ALA A 257 -7.55 24.53 -2.30
C ALA A 257 -6.85 23.17 -2.33
N PHE A 258 -5.52 23.14 -2.47
CA PHE A 258 -4.79 21.88 -2.41
C PHE A 258 -4.84 21.25 -1.01
N GLY A 259 -4.86 22.05 0.06
CA GLY A 259 -5.04 21.55 1.43
C GLY A 259 -6.39 20.84 1.62
N HIS A 260 -7.48 21.46 1.15
CA HIS A 260 -8.80 20.83 1.15
C HIS A 260 -8.86 19.60 0.24
N LEU A 261 -8.21 19.65 -0.92
CA LEU A 261 -8.11 18.53 -1.85
C LEU A 261 -7.39 17.33 -1.20
N GLN A 262 -6.29 17.53 -0.49
CA GLN A 262 -5.56 16.46 0.21
C GLN A 262 -6.42 15.83 1.30
N ASN A 263 -7.14 16.64 2.08
CA ASN A 263 -8.07 16.13 3.09
C ASN A 263 -9.20 15.33 2.43
N ALA A 264 -9.75 15.78 1.31
CA ALA A 264 -10.78 15.06 0.56
C ALA A 264 -10.25 13.72 -0.01
N LEU A 265 -9.08 13.72 -0.64
CA LEU A 265 -8.47 12.52 -1.24
C LEU A 265 -8.02 11.51 -0.17
N SER A 266 -7.39 11.98 0.92
CA SER A 266 -6.97 11.11 2.02
C SER A 266 -8.16 10.49 2.75
N SER A 267 -9.23 11.27 2.94
CA SER A 267 -10.48 10.77 3.54
C SER A 267 -11.17 9.76 2.62
N ALA A 268 -11.23 10.03 1.31
CA ALA A 268 -11.79 9.10 0.33
C ALA A 268 -11.01 7.77 0.30
N LYS A 269 -9.67 7.84 0.38
CA LYS A 269 -8.81 6.66 0.46
C LYS A 269 -9.03 5.87 1.75
N LYS A 270 -9.02 6.54 2.90
CA LYS A 270 -9.29 5.90 4.20
C LYS A 270 -10.66 5.21 4.23
N ARG A 271 -11.69 5.87 3.71
CA ARG A 271 -13.04 5.28 3.60
C ARG A 271 -13.07 4.04 2.72
N LYS A 272 -12.40 4.05 1.56
CA LYS A 272 -12.28 2.86 0.70
C LYS A 272 -11.58 1.71 1.42
N GLN A 273 -10.50 2.00 2.14
CA GLN A 273 -9.78 1.01 2.93
C GLN A 273 -10.65 0.40 4.04
N GLU A 274 -11.34 1.25 4.82
CA GLU A 274 -12.25 0.80 5.88
C GLU A 274 -13.43 -0.01 5.32
N PHE A 275 -14.01 0.42 4.21
CA PHE A 275 -15.06 -0.31 3.51
C PHE A 275 -14.58 -1.71 3.08
N CYS A 276 -13.43 -1.81 2.42
CA CYS A 276 -12.87 -3.10 2.01
C CYS A 276 -12.58 -4.02 3.20
N LEU A 277 -12.08 -3.48 4.32
CA LEU A 277 -11.86 -4.26 5.54
C LEU A 277 -13.18 -4.74 6.14
N SER A 278 -14.22 -3.90 6.14
CA SER A 278 -15.55 -4.26 6.67
C SER A 278 -16.26 -5.32 5.82
N LEU A 279 -15.97 -5.38 4.51
CA LEU A 279 -16.52 -6.41 3.62
C LEU A 279 -15.76 -7.74 3.67
N LEU A 280 -14.54 -7.74 4.21
CA LEU A 280 -13.68 -8.92 4.25
C LEU A 280 -14.33 -10.05 5.06
N GLU A 281 -14.87 -9.73 6.23
CA GLU A 281 -15.53 -10.70 7.11
C GLU A 281 -16.79 -11.33 6.50
N PRO A 282 -17.81 -10.58 6.04
CA PRO A 282 -19.02 -11.17 5.48
C PRO A 282 -18.74 -11.97 4.20
N LEU A 283 -17.82 -11.53 3.34
CA LEU A 283 -17.44 -12.29 2.15
C LEU A 283 -16.72 -13.60 2.51
N LEU A 284 -15.87 -13.58 3.53
CA LEU A 284 -15.21 -14.79 4.02
C LEU A 284 -16.21 -15.78 4.60
N ILE A 285 -17.15 -15.31 5.43
CA ILE A 285 -18.23 -16.16 5.97
C ILE A 285 -19.04 -16.79 4.83
N LEU A 286 -19.32 -16.03 3.77
CA LEU A 286 -20.03 -16.55 2.60
C LEU A 286 -19.22 -17.62 1.85
N ILE A 287 -17.93 -17.38 1.60
CA ILE A 287 -17.03 -18.36 0.95
C ILE A 287 -16.92 -19.64 1.77
N VAL A 288 -16.75 -19.52 3.09
CA VAL A 288 -16.63 -20.64 4.02
C VAL A 288 -17.96 -21.39 4.15
N GLY A 289 -19.08 -20.68 4.25
CA GLY A 289 -20.40 -21.27 4.29
C GLY A 289 -20.69 -22.08 3.03
N LEU A 290 -20.35 -21.54 1.85
CA LEU A 290 -20.48 -22.25 0.58
C LEU A 290 -19.56 -23.47 0.51
N TYR A 291 -18.32 -23.35 0.97
CA TYR A 291 -17.38 -24.46 1.07
C TYR A 291 -17.92 -25.58 1.96
N ILE A 292 -18.38 -25.26 3.17
CA ILE A 292 -18.97 -26.23 4.10
C ILE A 292 -20.24 -26.85 3.50
N ALA A 293 -21.08 -26.08 2.81
CA ALA A 293 -22.28 -26.60 2.16
C ALA A 293 -21.94 -27.63 1.06
N ILE A 294 -20.90 -27.39 0.26
CA ILE A 294 -20.39 -28.36 -0.72
C ILE A 294 -19.89 -29.62 0.01
N LEU A 295 -19.10 -29.48 1.09
CA LEU A 295 -18.63 -30.62 1.86
C LEU A 295 -19.79 -31.44 2.47
N ILE A 296 -20.81 -30.79 3.03
CA ILE A 296 -21.96 -31.47 3.61
C ILE A 296 -22.73 -32.23 2.53
N LYS A 297 -23.02 -31.58 1.40
CA LYS A 297 -23.77 -32.19 0.28
C LYS A 297 -23.04 -33.41 -0.28
N GLU A 298 -21.74 -33.31 -0.48
CA GLU A 298 -20.98 -34.31 -1.22
C GLU A 298 -20.35 -35.39 -0.33
N ILE A 299 -20.11 -35.12 0.96
CA ILE A 299 -19.46 -36.08 1.88
C ILE A 299 -20.44 -36.53 2.96
N PHE A 300 -21.04 -35.60 3.71
CA PHE A 300 -21.83 -35.94 4.89
C PHE A 300 -23.17 -36.61 4.53
N LEU A 301 -23.83 -36.12 3.48
CA LEU A 301 -25.14 -36.61 3.07
C LEU A 301 -25.08 -38.07 2.55
N PRO A 302 -24.12 -38.48 1.70
CA PRO A 302 -23.91 -39.89 1.36
C PRO A 302 -23.62 -40.78 2.57
N VAL A 303 -22.84 -40.29 3.55
CA VAL A 303 -22.54 -41.04 4.78
C VAL A 303 -23.80 -41.33 5.58
N LEU A 304 -24.67 -40.33 5.79
CA LEU A 304 -25.93 -40.49 6.52
C LEU A 304 -26.86 -41.49 5.84
N PHE A 305 -27.02 -41.38 4.52
CA PHE A 305 -27.89 -42.29 3.78
C PHE A 305 -27.32 -43.70 3.70
N ALA A 306 -26.00 -43.85 3.55
CA ALA A 306 -25.35 -45.15 3.60
C ALA A 306 -25.57 -45.82 4.97
N TRP A 307 -25.43 -45.10 6.07
CA TRP A 307 -25.65 -45.64 7.42
C TRP A 307 -27.08 -46.14 7.64
N ASN A 308 -28.09 -45.40 7.14
CA ASN A 308 -29.50 -45.79 7.26
C ASN A 308 -29.89 -47.02 6.40
N ILE A 309 -29.06 -47.40 5.42
CA ILE A 309 -29.27 -48.60 4.60
C ILE A 309 -28.72 -49.87 5.29
N TYR A 310 -27.83 -49.72 6.28
CA TYR A 310 -27.22 -50.84 7.03
C TYR A 310 -27.88 -51.11 8.40
N GLN A 311 -28.99 -50.43 8.73
CA GLN A 311 -29.91 -50.80 9.82
C GLN A 311 -31.13 -51.53 9.26
#